data_AF-A0A916GYI7-F1
#
_entry.id   AF-A0A916GYI7-F1
#
_cell.length_a   1.000
_cell.length_b   1.000
_cell.length_c   1.000
_cell.angle_alpha   90.00
_cell.angle_beta   90.00
_cell.angle_gamma   90.00
#
_symmetry.space_group_name_H-M   'P 1'
#
loop_
_entity.id
_entity.type
_entity.pdbx_description
1 polymer ?
#
loop_
_entity_poly.entity_id
_entity_poly.type
_entity_poly.pdbx_seq_one_letter_code
_entity_poly.pdbx_strand_id
1 'polypeptide(L)'
;MKNKKLISLLLLATLLVSACGSSSAELTVQDAWARPALKGQNGAVYFVIENHTDSHNALNGASTDVASAAEVHLSMQNDQGVMTMSMQDSVQIMPGENVTFKPGGLHIMLVDLKQDLKVGDTFTLTLSFEKSGDITLEIQVKDQ
;
A
#
# COMPACT_ATOMS: atom_id res chain seq x y z
N MET A 1 -26.56 -57.18 -47.31
CA MET A 1 -26.63 -56.06 -48.29
C MET A 1 -27.17 -54.83 -47.60
N LYS A 2 -26.35 -53.77 -47.52
CA LYS A 2 -26.71 -52.34 -47.63
C LYS A 2 -27.72 -51.71 -46.63
N ASN A 3 -27.15 -50.82 -45.80
CA ASN A 3 -27.59 -49.45 -45.49
C ASN A 3 -28.62 -49.26 -44.36
N LYS A 4 -28.68 -48.18 -43.56
CA LYS A 4 -27.87 -46.99 -43.18
C LYS A 4 -28.77 -46.28 -42.13
N LYS A 5 -28.21 -45.38 -41.31
CA LYS A 5 -28.88 -44.35 -40.46
C LYS A 5 -29.26 -44.83 -39.05
N LEU A 6 -29.08 -44.08 -37.95
CA LEU A 6 -28.57 -42.73 -37.73
C LEU A 6 -28.02 -42.66 -36.29
N ILE A 7 -26.82 -42.09 -36.20
CA ILE A 7 -26.15 -41.57 -35.01
C ILE A 7 -27.07 -40.57 -34.29
N SER A 8 -27.22 -40.68 -32.97
CA SER A 8 -27.32 -39.48 -32.12
C SER A 8 -26.79 -39.78 -30.72
N LEU A 9 -25.51 -39.47 -30.58
CA LEU A 9 -24.72 -39.44 -29.37
C LEU A 9 -25.07 -38.13 -28.64
N LEU A 10 -25.88 -38.17 -27.58
CA LEU A 10 -26.09 -37.01 -26.72
C LEU A 10 -25.12 -37.11 -25.52
N LEU A 11 -23.85 -36.85 -25.81
CA LEU A 11 -22.81 -36.75 -24.79
C LEU A 11 -22.93 -35.37 -24.12
N LEU A 12 -23.23 -35.44 -22.83
CA LEU A 12 -23.23 -34.35 -21.87
C LEU A 12 -21.89 -33.60 -21.89
N ALA A 13 -21.89 -32.34 -22.29
CA ALA A 13 -20.73 -31.45 -22.17
C ALA A 13 -21.17 -30.14 -21.50
N THR A 14 -21.35 -30.19 -20.18
CA THR A 14 -21.33 -29.00 -19.34
C THR A 14 -19.93 -28.38 -19.41
N LEU A 15 -19.77 -27.32 -20.20
CA LEU A 15 -18.59 -26.47 -20.14
C LEU A 15 -18.55 -25.81 -18.76
N LEU A 16 -17.77 -26.39 -17.86
CA LEU A 16 -17.23 -25.67 -16.71
C LEU A 16 -16.17 -24.71 -17.24
N VAL A 17 -16.59 -23.48 -17.58
CA VAL A 17 -15.66 -22.37 -17.76
C VAL A 17 -15.06 -22.09 -16.38
N SER A 18 -13.91 -22.70 -16.12
CA SER A 18 -13.04 -22.27 -15.03
C SER A 18 -12.49 -20.92 -15.43
N ALA A 19 -13.05 -19.85 -14.86
CA ALA A 19 -12.42 -18.54 -14.89
C ALA A 19 -11.06 -18.69 -14.19
N CYS A 20 -10.01 -18.86 -14.97
CA CYS A 20 -8.65 -18.70 -14.49
C CYS A 20 -8.54 -17.24 -14.09
N GLY A 21 -8.65 -16.96 -12.78
CA GLY A 21 -8.37 -15.64 -12.25
C GLY A 21 -6.92 -15.34 -12.57
N SER A 22 -6.67 -14.53 -13.59
CA SER A 22 -5.39 -13.87 -13.76
C SER A 22 -5.21 -12.99 -12.53
N SER A 23 -4.41 -13.41 -11.57
CA SER A 23 -3.88 -12.48 -10.58
C SER A 23 -3.05 -11.49 -11.37
N SER A 24 -3.63 -10.33 -11.68
CA SER A 24 -2.84 -9.22 -12.19
C SER A 24 -1.75 -8.99 -11.15
N ALA A 25 -0.50 -8.95 -11.60
CA ALA A 25 0.56 -8.48 -10.75
C ALA A 25 0.22 -7.04 -10.33
N GLU A 26 0.19 -6.78 -9.02
CA GLU A 26 -0.30 -5.53 -8.44
C GLU A 26 0.73 -4.93 -7.49
N LEU A 27 0.73 -3.60 -7.39
CA LEU A 27 1.41 -2.91 -6.30
C LEU A 27 0.50 -2.99 -5.07
N THR A 28 1.00 -3.57 -3.99
CA THR A 28 0.23 -3.74 -2.75
C THR A 28 0.88 -3.00 -1.60
N VAL A 29 0.05 -2.57 -0.65
CA VAL A 29 0.50 -1.94 0.58
C VAL A 29 -0.06 -2.71 1.75
N GLN A 30 0.82 -3.22 2.61
CA GLN A 30 0.51 -4.15 3.68
C GLN A 30 0.92 -3.58 5.03
N ASP A 31 0.35 -4.16 6.09
CA ASP A 31 0.71 -3.87 7.48
C ASP A 31 0.70 -2.38 7.81
N ALA A 32 -0.30 -1.64 7.32
CA ALA A 32 -0.39 -0.21 7.50
C ALA A 32 -0.88 0.15 8.92
N TRP A 33 -0.14 1.00 9.63
CA TRP A 33 -0.49 1.42 10.99
C TRP A 33 0.16 2.77 11.36
N ALA A 34 -0.42 3.44 12.35
CA ALA A 34 0.10 4.70 12.90
C ALA A 34 0.34 4.61 14.41
N ARG A 35 1.28 5.40 14.90
CA ARG A 35 1.48 5.59 16.36
C ARG A 35 0.42 6.53 16.94
N PRO A 36 0.05 6.36 18.22
CA PRO A 36 -0.75 7.36 18.90
C PRO A 36 0.00 8.69 19.00
N ALA A 37 -0.74 9.79 18.86
CA ALA A 37 -0.22 11.15 18.90
C ALA A 37 -1.33 12.14 19.26
N LEU A 38 -0.99 13.30 19.80
CA LEU A 38 -1.98 14.30 20.20
C LEU A 38 -2.20 15.34 19.11
N LYS A 39 -3.37 15.95 19.10
CA LYS A 39 -3.67 17.12 18.28
C LYS A 39 -2.58 18.20 18.42
N GLY A 40 -2.17 18.78 17.30
CA GLY A 40 -1.12 19.79 17.20
C GLY A 40 0.31 19.23 17.23
N GLN A 41 0.48 17.91 17.39
CA GLN A 41 1.77 17.24 17.23
C GLN A 41 1.90 16.64 15.82
N ASN A 42 3.11 16.21 15.50
CA ASN A 42 3.34 15.39 14.32
C ASN A 42 3.09 13.90 14.64
N GLY A 43 2.47 13.20 13.70
CA GLY A 43 2.28 11.75 13.74
C GLY A 43 3.15 11.03 12.71
N ALA A 44 3.15 9.70 12.73
CA ALA A 44 3.84 8.90 11.73
C ALA A 44 3.03 7.66 11.35
N VAL A 45 3.00 7.34 10.05
CA VAL A 45 2.40 6.11 9.48
C VAL A 45 3.50 5.24 8.88
N TYR A 46 3.33 3.93 9.05
CA TYR A 46 4.24 2.87 8.66
C TYR A 46 3.47 1.79 7.90
N PHE A 47 4.14 1.11 6.98
CA PHE A 47 3.60 0.05 6.12
C PHE A 47 4.72 -0.62 5.31
N VAL A 48 4.39 -1.65 4.54
CA VAL A 48 5.27 -2.25 3.54
C VAL A 48 4.64 -2.08 2.17
N ILE A 49 5.39 -1.56 1.20
CA ILE A 49 5.00 -1.58 -0.21
C ILE A 49 5.66 -2.79 -0.86
N GLU A 50 4.88 -3.60 -1.56
CA GLU A 50 5.37 -4.71 -2.38
C GLU A 50 4.98 -4.46 -3.84
N ASN A 51 5.98 -4.40 -4.72
CA ASN A 51 5.74 -4.24 -6.15
C ASN A 51 5.82 -5.59 -6.86
N HIS A 52 4.67 -6.26 -6.99
CA HIS A 52 4.59 -7.55 -7.71
C HIS A 52 4.57 -7.37 -9.23
N THR A 53 4.50 -6.13 -9.73
CA THR A 53 4.47 -5.80 -11.17
C THR A 53 5.82 -6.00 -11.84
N ASP A 54 5.82 -6.04 -13.18
CA ASP A 54 7.03 -6.11 -14.01
C ASP A 54 7.64 -4.72 -14.31
N SER A 55 7.11 -3.65 -13.72
CA SER A 55 7.52 -2.28 -13.96
C SER A 55 7.87 -1.54 -12.68
N HIS A 56 8.83 -0.61 -12.74
CA HIS A 56 9.13 0.25 -11.58
C HIS A 56 7.94 1.16 -11.28
N ASN A 57 7.79 1.56 -10.02
CA ASN A 57 6.86 2.58 -9.57
C ASN A 57 7.57 3.56 -8.64
N ALA A 58 6.89 4.64 -8.27
CA ALA A 58 7.38 5.57 -7.27
C ALA A 58 6.23 6.07 -6.40
N LEU A 59 6.43 6.12 -5.09
CA LEU A 59 5.54 6.84 -4.18
C LEU A 59 5.94 8.31 -4.19
N ASN A 60 5.06 9.19 -4.68
CA ASN A 60 5.33 10.62 -4.83
C ASN A 60 4.75 11.48 -3.71
N GLY A 61 3.87 10.90 -2.88
CA GLY A 61 3.26 11.65 -1.79
C GLY A 61 2.14 10.90 -1.11
N ALA A 62 1.55 11.56 -0.12
CA ALA A 62 0.40 11.07 0.61
C ALA A 62 -0.55 12.22 0.98
N SER A 63 -1.80 11.89 1.33
CA SER A 63 -2.77 12.86 1.83
C SER A 63 -3.72 12.23 2.85
N THR A 64 -4.20 13.04 3.79
CA THR A 64 -5.20 12.64 4.79
C THR A 64 -5.89 13.86 5.37
N ASP A 65 -7.12 13.68 5.84
CA ASP A 65 -7.89 14.73 6.50
C ASP A 65 -7.50 14.94 7.96
N VAL A 66 -6.76 14.00 8.58
CA VAL A 66 -6.44 14.06 10.02
C VAL A 66 -5.25 14.96 10.35
N ALA A 67 -4.52 15.43 9.35
CA ALA A 67 -3.32 16.26 9.48
C ALA A 67 -3.37 17.45 8.51
N SER A 68 -2.56 18.48 8.77
CA SER A 68 -2.41 19.62 7.86
C SER A 68 -1.63 19.24 6.59
N ALA A 69 -0.68 18.31 6.69
CA ALA A 69 0.00 17.69 5.55
C ALA A 69 0.39 16.23 5.86
N ALA A 70 0.61 15.45 4.80
CA ALA A 70 1.19 14.10 4.88
C ALA A 70 2.39 14.03 3.93
N GLU A 71 3.58 13.81 4.47
CA GLU A 71 4.84 13.94 3.73
C GLU A 71 5.66 12.67 3.84
N VAL A 72 6.37 12.29 2.77
CA VAL A 72 7.30 11.16 2.82
C VAL A 72 8.61 11.61 3.46
N HIS A 73 9.02 10.99 4.56
CA HIS A 73 10.23 11.36 5.30
C HIS A 73 11.15 10.16 5.50
N LEU A 74 12.45 10.40 5.47
CA LEU A 74 13.48 9.44 5.86
C LEU A 74 14.11 9.88 7.18
N SER A 75 13.98 9.05 8.21
CA SER A 75 14.76 9.19 9.44
C SER A 75 16.10 8.50 9.30
N MET A 76 17.18 9.15 9.70
CA MET A 76 18.52 8.57 9.80
C MET A 76 19.19 9.03 11.09
N GLN A 77 20.03 8.17 11.66
CA GLN A 77 20.93 8.56 12.74
C GLN A 77 22.28 8.96 12.13
N ASN A 78 22.80 10.12 12.53
CA ASN A 78 24.16 10.50 12.15
C ASN A 78 25.22 9.83 13.05
N ASP A 79 26.50 9.99 12.72
CA ASP A 79 27.62 9.40 13.46
C ASP A 79 27.72 9.86 14.93
N GLN A 80 27.00 10.92 15.30
CA GLN A 80 26.94 11.48 16.66
C GLN A 80 25.71 10.99 17.45
N GLY A 81 24.92 10.07 16.89
CA GLY A 81 23.73 9.53 17.53
C GLY A 81 22.48 10.41 17.40
N VAL A 82 22.56 11.54 16.69
CA VAL A 82 21.45 12.47 16.50
C VAL A 82 20.57 11.99 15.36
N MET A 83 19.26 11.91 15.61
CA MET A 83 18.26 11.60 14.58
C MET A 83 17.99 12.84 13.72
N THR A 84 18.15 12.67 12.41
CA THR A 84 17.76 13.66 11.40
C THR A 84 16.59 13.12 10.58
N MET A 85 15.66 13.98 10.19
CA MET A 85 14.56 13.66 9.30
C MET A 85 14.68 14.52 8.04
N SER A 86 14.58 13.90 6.87
CA SER A 86 14.57 14.60 5.58
C SER A 86 13.34 14.22 4.77
N MET A 87 12.62 15.22 4.27
CA MET A 87 11.55 15.03 3.31
C MET A 87 12.10 14.41 2.02
N GLN A 88 11.34 13.50 1.43
CA GLN A 88 11.62 12.84 0.17
C GLN A 88 10.55 13.25 -0.85
N ASP A 89 10.97 13.71 -2.02
CA ASP A 89 10.03 14.05 -3.11
C ASP A 89 9.41 12.80 -3.75
N SER A 90 10.17 11.68 -3.74
CA SER A 90 9.68 10.38 -4.21
C SER A 90 10.47 9.24 -3.60
N VAL A 91 9.86 8.05 -3.55
CA VAL A 91 10.52 6.79 -3.18
C VAL A 91 10.30 5.79 -4.31
N GLN A 92 11.38 5.41 -5.00
CA GLN A 92 11.35 4.41 -6.06
C GLN A 92 11.09 3.01 -5.48
N ILE A 93 10.29 2.22 -6.20
CA ILE A 93 10.00 0.82 -5.89
C ILE A 93 10.21 0.01 -7.18
N MET A 94 11.29 -0.76 -7.24
CA MET A 94 11.64 -1.58 -8.40
C MET A 94 10.75 -2.83 -8.51
N PRO A 95 10.65 -3.45 -9.70
CA PRO A 95 9.94 -4.73 -9.85
C PRO A 95 10.46 -5.79 -8.88
N GLY A 96 9.55 -6.45 -8.15
CA GLY A 96 9.87 -7.47 -7.14
C GLY A 96 10.52 -6.93 -5.86
N GLU A 97 10.59 -5.60 -5.69
CA GLU A 97 11.13 -4.97 -4.48
C GLU A 97 10.05 -4.78 -3.42
N ASN A 98 10.47 -4.94 -2.16
CA ASN A 98 9.70 -4.57 -0.99
C ASN A 98 10.34 -3.36 -0.31
N VAL A 99 9.61 -2.25 -0.22
CA VAL A 99 10.06 -1.02 0.47
C VAL A 99 9.34 -0.90 1.81
N THR A 100 10.11 -0.90 2.89
CA THR A 100 9.58 -0.87 4.26
C THR A 100 9.59 0.54 4.85
N PHE A 101 8.41 1.02 5.23
CA PHE A 101 8.21 2.23 6.01
C PHE A 101 8.11 1.84 7.48
N LYS A 102 9.11 2.21 8.28
CA LYS A 102 9.26 1.77 9.69
C LYS A 102 9.89 2.85 10.56
N PRO A 103 9.73 2.77 11.90
CA PRO A 103 10.44 3.66 12.82
C PRO A 103 11.95 3.68 12.57
N GLY A 104 12.52 4.89 12.56
CA GLY A 104 13.95 5.08 12.29
C GLY A 104 14.35 4.91 10.82
N GLY A 105 13.39 4.82 9.90
CA GLY A 105 13.62 4.80 8.45
C GLY A 105 12.57 5.64 7.70
N LEU A 106 12.11 5.14 6.56
CA LEU A 106 11.02 5.76 5.80
C LEU A 106 9.72 5.75 6.59
N HIS A 107 8.95 6.82 6.51
CA HIS A 107 7.62 6.93 7.10
C HIS A 107 6.81 8.03 6.41
N ILE A 108 5.49 8.00 6.57
CA ILE A 108 4.66 9.17 6.26
C ILE A 108 4.57 10.01 7.52
N MET A 109 5.16 11.21 7.48
CA MET A 109 5.03 12.21 8.51
C MET A 109 3.67 12.89 8.37
N LEU A 110 2.86 12.84 9.43
CA LEU A 110 1.61 13.59 9.54
C LEU A 110 1.90 14.91 10.23
N VAL A 111 1.94 16.01 9.48
CA VAL A 111 2.30 17.33 10.00
C VAL A 111 1.08 17.98 10.63
N ASP A 112 1.22 18.47 11.86
CA ASP A 112 0.20 19.23 12.60
C ASP A 112 -1.17 18.52 12.59
N LEU A 113 -1.29 17.50 13.43
CA LEU A 113 -2.50 16.71 13.58
C LEU A 113 -3.69 17.59 13.98
N LYS A 114 -4.81 17.45 13.26
CA LYS A 114 -6.05 18.20 13.49
C LYS A 114 -6.91 17.59 14.62
N GLN A 115 -6.61 16.35 15.00
CA GLN A 115 -7.27 15.58 16.06
C GLN A 115 -6.27 14.66 16.77
N ASP A 116 -6.67 14.13 17.93
CA ASP A 116 -5.89 13.07 18.59
C ASP A 116 -5.97 11.78 17.78
N LEU A 117 -4.88 11.02 17.74
CA LEU A 117 -4.82 9.65 17.28
C LEU A 117 -4.65 8.74 18.50
N LYS A 118 -5.70 8.02 18.89
CA LYS A 118 -5.70 7.11 20.06
C LYS A 118 -5.69 5.66 19.59
N VAL A 119 -5.11 4.79 20.40
CA VAL A 119 -5.08 3.34 20.11
C VAL A 119 -6.50 2.82 19.87
N GLY A 120 -6.67 2.09 18.76
CA GLY A 120 -7.97 1.59 18.31
C GLY A 120 -8.70 2.51 17.34
N ASP A 121 -8.29 3.78 17.20
CA ASP A 121 -8.83 4.68 16.18
C ASP A 121 -8.41 4.20 14.79
N THR A 122 -9.21 4.60 13.79
CA THR A 122 -8.88 4.44 12.37
C THR A 122 -9.02 5.76 11.63
N PHE A 123 -8.22 5.93 10.58
CA PHE A 123 -8.35 7.05 9.65
C PHE A 123 -7.90 6.68 8.24
N THR A 124 -8.32 7.47 7.26
CA THR A 124 -7.96 7.23 5.87
C THR A 124 -6.65 7.92 5.49
N LEU A 125 -5.77 7.20 4.80
CA LEU A 125 -4.58 7.73 4.16
C LEU A 125 -4.60 7.37 2.68
N THR A 126 -4.40 8.35 1.80
CA THR A 126 -4.24 8.10 0.37
C THR A 126 -2.77 8.27 -0.01
N LEU A 127 -2.20 7.24 -0.64
CA LEU A 127 -0.85 7.23 -1.19
C LEU A 127 -0.90 7.46 -2.70
N SER A 128 -0.11 8.40 -3.21
CA SER A 128 -0.08 8.73 -4.64
C SER A 128 1.13 8.13 -5.32
N PHE A 129 0.88 7.15 -6.19
CA PHE A 129 1.90 6.46 -6.97
C PHE A 129 1.99 6.99 -8.40
N GLU A 130 3.20 7.05 -8.94
CA GLU A 130 3.48 7.53 -10.29
C GLU A 130 2.69 6.78 -11.38
N LYS A 131 2.64 5.43 -11.28
CA LYS A 131 2.00 4.59 -12.31
C LYS A 131 0.72 3.90 -11.86
N SER A 132 0.63 3.55 -10.58
CA SER A 132 -0.54 2.86 -10.03
C SER A 132 -1.66 3.81 -9.65
N GLY A 133 -1.43 5.13 -9.71
CA GLY A 133 -2.38 6.14 -9.25
C GLY A 133 -2.50 6.14 -7.73
N ASP A 134 -3.66 6.54 -7.25
CA ASP A 134 -3.91 6.67 -5.82
C ASP A 134 -4.36 5.33 -5.21
N ILE A 135 -3.71 4.96 -4.09
CA ILE A 135 -4.12 3.83 -3.25
C ILE A 135 -4.57 4.39 -1.90
N THR A 136 -5.84 4.21 -1.58
CA THR A 136 -6.42 4.62 -0.31
C THR A 136 -6.45 3.47 0.68
N LEU A 137 -5.95 3.72 1.89
CA LEU A 137 -5.79 2.75 2.96
C LEU A 137 -6.54 3.23 4.21
N GLU A 138 -7.14 2.29 4.92
CA GLU A 138 -7.55 2.52 6.32
C GLU A 138 -6.35 2.22 7.22
N ILE A 139 -5.95 3.22 8.00
CA ILE A 139 -4.83 3.14 8.93
C ILE A 139 -5.36 2.96 10.33
N GLN A 140 -4.93 1.88 11.00
CA GLN A 140 -5.25 1.66 12.40
C GLN A 140 -4.16 2.24 13.31
N VAL A 141 -4.57 2.95 14.36
CA VAL A 141 -3.67 3.44 15.40
C VAL A 141 -3.41 2.31 16.40
N LYS A 142 -2.14 1.95 16.59
CA LYS A 142 -1.72 0.84 17.45
C LYS A 142 -0.58 1.26 18.37
N ASP A 143 -0.55 0.67 19.56
CA ASP A 143 0.69 0.60 20.34
C ASP A 143 1.67 -0.36 19.65
N GLN A 144 2.96 0.00 19.66
CA GLN A 144 4.02 -0.81 19.06
C GLN A 144 4.22 -2.15 19.75
#